data_AF-A0A651H139-F1
#
_entry.id   AF-A0A651H139-F1
#
_cell.length_a   1.000
_cell.length_b   1.000
_cell.length_c   1.000
_cell.angle_alpha   90.00
_cell.angle_beta   90.00
_cell.angle_gamma   90.00
#
_symmetry.space_group_name_H-M   'P 1'
#
loop_
_entity.id
_entity.type
_entity.pdbx_description
1 polymer ?
#
loop_
_entity_poly.entity_id
_entity_poly.type
_entity_poly.pdbx_seq_one_letter_code
_entity_poly.pdbx_strand_id
1 'polypeptide(L)'
;MSTRPHTDLAPVPVAEADDAAATSAARRTASGAGQVTPLARLRRFGLRVCVLYTALTVTSSVLALAQGQESDTHVHLLARLAFVLIGLGAFEVVDGLRRRYATAPVWLVAVAGYLVAIVAIMLGLWVFAATGGELHPNAYRDAFWNFTAVGLVVIVVFAVRDAIRARRRR
;
A
#
# COMPACT_ATOMS: atom_id res chain seq x y z
N MET A 1 -15.09 18.44 -83.80
CA MET A 1 -14.34 19.20 -82.79
C MET A 1 -15.23 19.36 -81.56
N SER A 2 -15.18 18.41 -80.63
CA SER A 2 -15.76 18.52 -79.27
C SER A 2 -15.30 17.30 -78.46
N THR A 3 -14.30 17.51 -77.61
CA THR A 3 -13.70 16.49 -76.74
C THR A 3 -14.35 16.57 -75.36
N ARG A 4 -14.95 15.46 -74.90
CA ARG A 4 -15.39 15.29 -73.50
C ARG A 4 -14.16 15.02 -72.60
N PRO A 5 -14.11 15.53 -71.36
CA PRO A 5 -13.10 15.11 -70.39
C PRO A 5 -13.58 13.86 -69.64
N HIS A 6 -12.75 12.82 -69.63
CA HIS A 6 -12.90 11.68 -68.72
C HIS A 6 -12.49 12.13 -67.31
N THR A 7 -13.40 12.00 -66.36
CA THR A 7 -13.12 12.18 -64.92
C THR A 7 -12.59 10.86 -64.38
N ASP A 8 -11.28 10.80 -64.14
CA ASP A 8 -10.59 9.66 -63.55
C ASP A 8 -10.76 9.73 -62.02
N LEU A 9 -11.71 8.97 -61.48
CA LEU A 9 -11.85 8.78 -60.04
C LEU A 9 -10.86 7.69 -59.61
N ALA A 10 -9.73 8.11 -59.05
CA ALA A 10 -8.77 7.20 -58.45
C ALA A 10 -9.43 6.38 -57.32
N PRO A 11 -9.21 5.07 -57.25
CA PRO A 11 -9.69 4.26 -56.14
C PRO A 11 -8.94 4.67 -54.86
N VAL A 12 -9.69 5.05 -53.82
CA VAL A 12 -9.16 5.28 -52.47
C VAL A 12 -8.50 3.98 -51.99
N PRO A 13 -7.23 3.98 -51.55
CA PRO A 13 -6.54 2.78 -51.12
C PRO A 13 -7.13 2.27 -49.81
N VAL A 14 -7.93 1.21 -49.89
CA VAL A 14 -8.56 0.53 -48.75
C VAL A 14 -7.53 -0.14 -47.82
N ALA A 15 -6.29 -0.30 -48.28
CA ALA A 15 -5.23 -1.00 -47.56
C ALA A 15 -4.63 -0.22 -46.37
N GLU A 16 -4.74 1.11 -46.33
CA GLU A 16 -4.06 1.94 -45.31
C GLU A 16 -4.88 2.06 -44.00
N ALA A 17 -6.18 1.79 -44.06
CA ALA A 17 -7.07 1.85 -42.89
C ALA A 17 -6.92 0.64 -41.95
N ASP A 18 -6.64 -0.55 -42.51
CA ASP A 18 -6.51 -1.78 -41.73
C ASP A 18 -5.19 -1.83 -40.93
N ASP A 19 -4.09 -1.32 -41.49
CA ASP A 19 -2.81 -1.22 -40.77
C ASP A 19 -2.86 -0.18 -39.64
N ALA A 20 -3.55 0.94 -39.85
CA ALA A 20 -3.77 1.93 -38.79
C ALA A 20 -4.65 1.38 -37.66
N ALA A 21 -5.68 0.59 -37.99
CA ALA A 21 -6.55 -0.07 -37.03
C ALA A 21 -5.81 -1.16 -36.24
N ALA A 22 -4.99 -1.98 -36.92
CA ALA A 22 -4.15 -3.01 -36.29
C ALA A 22 -3.09 -2.39 -35.36
N THR A 23 -2.48 -1.28 -35.76
CA THR A 23 -1.48 -0.55 -34.95
C THR A 23 -2.14 0.14 -33.74
N SER A 24 -3.36 0.67 -33.89
CA SER A 24 -4.18 1.19 -32.79
C SER A 24 -4.60 0.09 -31.81
N ALA A 25 -4.99 -1.09 -32.30
CA ALA A 25 -5.36 -2.23 -31.48
C ALA A 25 -4.14 -2.78 -30.70
N ALA A 26 -2.98 -2.90 -31.34
CA ALA A 26 -1.73 -3.29 -30.70
C ALA A 26 -1.24 -2.26 -29.65
N ARG A 27 -1.47 -0.96 -29.88
CA ARG A 27 -1.19 0.08 -28.86
C ARG A 27 -2.14 0.00 -27.66
N ARG A 28 -3.42 -0.32 -27.86
CA ARG A 28 -4.39 -0.47 -26.76
C ARG A 28 -4.10 -1.69 -25.90
N THR A 29 -3.65 -2.80 -26.48
CA THR A 29 -3.27 -4.01 -25.73
C THR A 29 -1.97 -3.82 -24.97
N ALA A 30 -0.99 -3.11 -25.54
CA ALA A 30 0.25 -2.75 -24.84
C ALA A 30 0.03 -1.77 -23.68
N SER A 31 -0.95 -0.85 -23.79
CA SER A 31 -1.31 0.09 -22.73
C SER A 31 -2.05 -0.55 -21.54
N GLY A 32 -2.64 -1.74 -21.72
CA GLY A 32 -3.39 -2.45 -20.67
C GLY A 32 -2.54 -3.32 -19.74
N ALA A 33 -1.30 -3.66 -20.15
CA ALA A 33 -0.44 -4.63 -19.45
C ALA A 33 0.11 -4.15 -18.09
N GLY A 34 -0.11 -2.90 -17.71
CA GLY A 34 0.40 -2.30 -16.46
C GLY A 34 -0.60 -2.15 -15.32
N GLN A 35 -1.90 -2.35 -15.55
CA GLN A 35 -2.91 -2.11 -14.51
C GLN A 35 -3.20 -3.36 -13.67
N VAL A 36 -2.60 -3.42 -12.48
CA VAL A 36 -2.97 -4.41 -11.46
C VAL A 36 -4.47 -4.31 -11.17
N THR A 37 -5.20 -5.42 -11.36
CA THR A 37 -6.64 -5.49 -11.10
C THR A 37 -6.95 -5.07 -9.65
N PRO A 38 -8.10 -4.42 -9.40
CA PRO A 38 -8.48 -4.02 -8.04
C PRO A 38 -8.51 -5.21 -7.07
N LEU A 39 -8.95 -6.38 -7.54
CA LEU A 39 -8.93 -7.64 -6.78
C LEU A 39 -7.51 -8.07 -6.39
N ALA A 40 -6.53 -7.94 -7.28
CA ALA A 40 -5.14 -8.28 -6.97
C ALA A 40 -4.53 -7.32 -5.93
N ARG A 41 -4.90 -6.03 -5.95
CA ARG A 41 -4.51 -5.06 -4.92
C ARG A 41 -5.12 -5.40 -3.57
N LEU A 42 -6.42 -5.66 -3.53
CA LEU A 42 -7.12 -6.05 -2.31
C LEU A 42 -6.53 -7.33 -1.70
N ARG A 43 -6.25 -8.35 -2.53
CA ARG A 43 -5.61 -9.59 -2.07
C ARG A 43 -4.25 -9.33 -1.44
N ARG A 44 -3.40 -8.52 -2.08
CA ARG A 44 -2.06 -8.19 -1.54
C ARG A 44 -2.16 -7.40 -0.24
N PHE A 45 -3.12 -6.49 -0.12
CA PHE A 45 -3.38 -5.75 1.10
C PHE A 45 -3.83 -6.68 2.23
N GLY A 46 -4.84 -7.52 1.97
CA GLY A 46 -5.33 -8.51 2.94
C GLY A 46 -4.23 -9.46 3.43
N LEU A 47 -3.36 -9.95 2.54
CA LEU A 47 -2.22 -10.78 2.94
C LEU A 47 -1.26 -10.05 3.88
N ARG A 48 -0.98 -8.77 3.63
CA ARG A 48 -0.11 -7.98 4.53
C ARG A 48 -0.78 -7.75 5.88
N VAL A 49 -2.09 -7.48 5.91
CA VAL A 49 -2.86 -7.37 7.16
C VAL A 49 -2.75 -8.68 7.95
N CYS A 50 -3.00 -9.83 7.31
CA CYS A 50 -2.90 -11.13 7.98
C CYS A 50 -1.51 -11.38 8.55
N VAL A 51 -0.46 -11.18 7.76
CA VAL A 51 0.93 -11.41 8.21
C VAL A 51 1.29 -10.50 9.39
N LEU A 52 0.99 -9.20 9.29
CA LEU A 52 1.32 -8.24 10.36
C LEU A 52 0.47 -8.46 11.61
N TYR A 53 -0.82 -8.75 11.45
CA TYR A 53 -1.70 -9.06 12.57
C TYR A 53 -1.25 -10.31 13.32
N THR A 54 -0.92 -11.38 12.60
CA THR A 54 -0.38 -12.61 13.21
C THR A 54 0.94 -12.33 13.91
N ALA A 55 1.88 -11.64 13.26
CA ALA A 55 3.18 -11.33 13.86
C ALA A 55 3.03 -10.48 15.13
N LEU A 56 2.20 -9.43 15.09
CA LEU A 56 1.92 -8.56 16.22
C LEU A 56 1.26 -9.33 17.36
N THR A 57 0.26 -10.14 17.05
CA THR A 57 -0.49 -10.92 18.06
C THR A 57 0.42 -11.95 18.72
N VAL A 58 1.17 -12.73 17.95
CA VAL A 58 2.11 -13.73 18.49
C VAL A 58 3.17 -13.05 19.35
N THR A 59 3.75 -11.95 18.88
CA THR A 59 4.77 -11.21 19.66
C THR A 59 4.18 -10.72 20.98
N SER A 60 2.99 -10.12 20.94
CA SER A 60 2.32 -9.62 22.14
C SER A 60 1.92 -10.75 23.09
N SER A 61 1.50 -11.90 22.57
CA SER A 61 1.17 -13.08 23.38
C SER A 61 2.41 -13.67 24.04
N VAL A 62 3.54 -13.78 23.33
CA VAL A 62 4.81 -14.23 23.91
C VAL A 62 5.25 -13.29 25.03
N LEU A 63 5.13 -11.98 24.82
CA LEU A 63 5.49 -10.98 25.83
C LEU A 63 4.56 -11.02 27.05
N ALA A 64 3.26 -11.20 26.84
CA ALA A 64 2.27 -11.36 27.91
C ALA A 64 2.55 -12.63 28.74
N LEU A 65 2.86 -13.76 28.10
CA LEU A 65 3.24 -15.00 28.79
C LEU A 65 4.51 -14.81 29.62
N ALA A 66 5.52 -14.11 29.09
CA ALA A 66 6.74 -13.79 29.83
C ALA A 66 6.49 -12.90 31.06
N GLN A 67 5.39 -12.15 31.07
CA GLN A 67 4.94 -11.30 32.19
C GLN A 67 3.93 -12.00 33.12
N GLY A 68 3.65 -13.29 32.90
CA GLY A 68 2.70 -14.07 33.71
C GLY A 68 1.22 -13.81 33.39
N GLN A 69 0.91 -13.21 32.24
CA GLN A 69 -0.46 -12.99 31.77
C GLN A 69 -0.86 -14.11 30.80
N GLU A 70 -1.73 -15.01 31.25
CA GLU A 70 -2.16 -16.19 30.47
C GLU A 70 -3.38 -15.91 29.58
N SER A 71 -4.17 -14.89 29.90
CA SER A 71 -5.40 -14.56 29.20
C SER A 71 -5.37 -13.14 28.64
N ASP A 72 -5.94 -12.97 27.45
CA ASP A 72 -6.10 -11.68 26.79
C ASP A 72 -7.56 -11.46 26.40
N THR A 73 -8.01 -10.21 26.36
CA THR A 73 -9.43 -9.91 26.06
C THR A 73 -9.66 -9.86 24.56
N HIS A 74 -10.88 -10.22 24.12
CA HIS A 74 -11.28 -10.08 22.71
C HIS A 74 -11.17 -8.62 22.22
N VAL A 75 -11.40 -7.65 23.10
CA VAL A 75 -11.26 -6.22 22.81
C VAL A 75 -9.80 -5.87 22.49
N HIS A 76 -8.83 -6.44 23.22
CA HIS A 76 -7.41 -6.22 22.95
C HIS A 76 -7.00 -6.78 21.58
N LEU A 77 -7.50 -7.96 21.21
CA LEU A 77 -7.26 -8.55 19.88
C LEU A 77 -7.83 -7.68 18.76
N LEU A 78 -9.07 -7.17 18.92
CA LEU A 78 -9.68 -6.24 17.96
C LEU A 78 -8.92 -4.92 17.87
N ALA A 79 -8.43 -4.39 18.99
CA ALA A 79 -7.60 -3.19 19.01
C ALA A 79 -6.29 -3.39 18.22
N ARG A 80 -5.62 -4.54 18.37
CA ARG A 80 -4.44 -4.88 17.55
C ARG A 80 -4.77 -4.90 16.06
N LEU A 81 -5.91 -5.47 15.68
CA LEU A 81 -6.35 -5.48 14.28
C LEU A 81 -6.58 -4.05 13.76
N ALA A 82 -7.26 -3.20 14.54
CA ALA A 82 -7.48 -1.81 14.18
C ALA A 82 -6.15 -1.05 13.97
N PHE A 83 -5.16 -1.27 14.84
CA PHE A 83 -3.85 -0.64 14.70
C PHE A 83 -3.10 -1.11 13.44
N VAL A 84 -3.18 -2.39 13.10
CA VAL A 84 -2.59 -2.91 11.84
C VAL A 84 -3.27 -2.27 10.63
N LEU A 85 -4.60 -2.14 10.63
CA LEU A 85 -5.33 -1.50 9.54
C LEU A 85 -4.96 -0.02 9.39
N ILE A 86 -4.88 0.73 10.50
CA ILE A 86 -4.47 2.13 10.51
C ILE A 86 -3.03 2.27 9.99
N GLY A 87 -2.11 1.45 10.51
CA GLY A 87 -0.70 1.50 10.11
C GLY A 87 -0.49 1.19 8.64
N LEU A 88 -1.14 0.15 8.14
CA LEU A 88 -1.01 -0.23 6.73
C LEU A 88 -1.73 0.75 5.79
N GLY A 89 -2.86 1.29 6.23
CA GLY A 89 -3.59 2.33 5.51
C GLY A 89 -2.77 3.61 5.38
N ALA A 90 -2.17 4.09 6.49
CA ALA A 90 -1.28 5.24 6.48
C ALA A 90 -0.10 5.03 5.51
N PHE A 91 0.50 3.84 5.51
CA PHE A 91 1.59 3.52 4.58
C PHE A 91 1.13 3.56 3.11
N GLU A 92 -0.03 3.01 2.77
CA GLU A 92 -0.57 3.06 1.40
C GLU A 92 -0.88 4.51 0.96
N VAL A 93 -1.38 5.35 1.86
CA VAL A 93 -1.63 6.78 1.57
C VAL A 93 -0.32 7.50 1.27
N VAL A 94 0.69 7.36 2.14
CA VAL A 94 1.99 8.03 1.97
C VAL A 94 2.72 7.50 0.73
N ASP A 95 2.66 6.18 0.46
CA ASP A 95 3.26 5.60 -0.74
C ASP A 95 2.51 6.02 -2.02
N GLY A 96 1.18 6.18 -1.97
CA GLY A 96 0.38 6.74 -3.05
C GLY A 96 0.77 8.19 -3.36
N LEU A 97 0.95 9.01 -2.33
CA LEU A 97 1.49 10.37 -2.43
C LEU A 97 2.88 10.37 -3.05
N ARG A 98 3.79 9.48 -2.61
CA ARG A 98 5.12 9.34 -3.21
C ARG A 98 5.04 9.04 -4.70
N ARG A 99 4.19 8.11 -5.12
CA ARG A 99 4.04 7.76 -6.55
C ARG A 99 3.51 8.92 -7.37
N ARG A 100 2.70 9.81 -6.76
CA ARG A 100 2.15 11.01 -7.39
C ARG A 100 3.16 12.16 -7.50
N TYR A 101 4.01 12.36 -6.49
CA TYR A 101 4.92 13.52 -6.39
C TYR A 101 6.42 13.15 -6.60
N ALA A 102 6.69 11.87 -6.87
CA ALA A 102 7.86 11.30 -7.53
C ALA A 102 9.28 11.69 -7.06
N THR A 103 9.53 11.90 -5.76
CA THR A 103 10.86 12.42 -5.33
C THR A 103 11.45 11.87 -4.02
N ALA A 104 10.72 11.10 -3.21
CA ALA A 104 11.22 10.63 -1.92
C ALA A 104 11.84 9.22 -1.98
N PRO A 105 12.98 8.97 -1.29
CA PRO A 105 13.52 7.62 -1.13
C PRO A 105 12.57 6.73 -0.28
N VAL A 106 12.64 5.41 -0.46
CA VAL A 106 11.65 4.47 0.12
C VAL A 106 11.69 4.49 1.66
N TRP A 107 12.87 4.65 2.25
CA TRP A 107 13.01 4.73 3.71
C TRP A 107 12.28 5.94 4.30
N LEU A 108 12.30 7.09 3.61
CA LEU A 108 11.62 8.30 4.08
C LEU A 108 10.11 8.12 4.09
N VAL A 109 9.59 7.37 3.12
CA VAL A 109 8.15 7.03 3.01
C VAL A 109 7.75 6.07 4.13
N ALA A 110 8.61 5.13 4.48
CA ALA A 110 8.39 4.25 5.61
C ALA A 110 8.37 5.02 6.94
N VAL A 111 9.30 5.95 7.13
CA VAL A 111 9.34 6.83 8.32
C VAL A 111 8.09 7.73 8.36
N ALA A 112 7.73 8.39 7.26
CA ALA A 112 6.55 9.25 7.21
C ALA A 112 5.26 8.46 7.43
N GLY A 113 5.10 7.29 6.81
CA GLY A 113 3.97 6.39 7.04
C GLY A 113 3.87 5.93 8.50
N TYR A 114 5.01 5.62 9.12
CA TYR A 114 5.07 5.31 10.55
C TYR A 114 4.63 6.50 11.42
N LEU A 115 5.12 7.72 11.15
CA LEU A 115 4.75 8.91 11.91
C LEU A 115 3.25 9.22 11.78
N VAL A 116 2.68 9.14 10.58
CA VAL A 116 1.24 9.32 10.37
C VAL A 116 0.46 8.25 11.15
N ALA A 117 0.90 7.00 11.10
CA ALA A 117 0.23 5.90 11.78
C ALA A 117 0.28 6.04 13.30
N ILE A 118 1.43 6.37 13.89
CA ILE A 118 1.53 6.50 15.35
C ILE A 118 0.67 7.66 15.86
N VAL A 119 0.63 8.78 15.13
CA VAL A 119 -0.27 9.89 15.45
C VAL A 119 -1.73 9.44 15.37
N ALA A 120 -2.13 8.73 14.32
CA ALA A 120 -3.49 8.23 14.15
C ALA A 120 -3.89 7.24 15.26
N ILE A 121 -3.00 6.35 15.67
CA ILE A 121 -3.25 5.39 16.75
C ILE A 121 -3.40 6.12 18.09
N MET A 122 -2.50 7.05 18.41
CA MET A 122 -2.57 7.83 19.65
C MET A 122 -3.84 8.68 19.71
N LEU A 123 -4.22 9.31 18.58
CA LEU A 123 -5.48 10.04 18.46
C LEU A 123 -6.68 9.11 18.65
N GLY A 124 -6.65 7.92 18.06
CA GLY A 124 -7.72 6.92 18.22
C GLY A 124 -7.91 6.48 19.68
N LEU A 125 -6.81 6.23 20.40
CA LEU A 125 -6.85 5.95 21.84
C LEU A 125 -7.40 7.12 22.64
N TRP A 126 -7.00 8.35 22.30
CA TRP A 126 -7.52 9.56 22.93
C TRP A 126 -9.03 9.75 22.71
N VAL A 127 -9.51 9.55 21.48
CA VAL A 127 -10.95 9.60 21.19
C VAL A 127 -11.69 8.52 21.98
N PHE A 128 -11.18 7.29 22.00
CA PHE A 128 -11.81 6.18 22.74
C PHE A 128 -11.92 6.49 24.24
N ALA A 129 -10.84 6.99 24.85
CA ALA A 129 -10.81 7.43 26.24
C ALA A 129 -11.81 8.58 26.50
N ALA A 130 -11.84 9.57 25.60
CA ALA A 130 -12.73 10.73 25.71
C ALA A 130 -14.22 10.33 25.60
N THR A 131 -14.55 9.25 24.89
CA THR A 131 -15.92 8.73 24.77
C THR A 131 -16.35 7.82 25.93
N GLY A 132 -15.54 7.69 26.97
CA GLY A 132 -15.86 6.88 28.16
C GLY A 132 -15.43 5.41 28.06
N GLY A 133 -14.55 5.07 27.12
CA GLY A 133 -13.92 3.76 27.07
C GLY A 133 -12.93 3.58 28.23
N GLU A 134 -13.01 2.45 28.93
CA GLU A 134 -11.98 2.09 29.93
C GLU A 134 -10.70 1.65 29.21
N LEU A 135 -9.65 2.47 29.32
CA LEU A 135 -8.31 2.10 28.88
C LEU A 135 -7.53 1.51 30.05
N HIS A 136 -6.75 0.49 29.75
CA HIS A 136 -5.70 0.03 30.65
C HIS A 136 -4.75 1.19 30.99
N PRO A 137 -4.23 1.32 32.23
CA PRO A 137 -3.33 2.42 32.62
C PRO A 137 -2.10 2.56 31.71
N ASN A 138 -1.66 1.46 31.12
CA ASN A 138 -0.51 1.43 30.21
C ASN A 138 -0.88 1.37 28.72
N ALA A 139 -2.16 1.53 28.34
CA ALA A 139 -2.63 1.32 26.97
C ALA A 139 -1.87 2.16 25.93
N TYR A 140 -1.59 3.43 26.21
CA TYR A 140 -0.81 4.30 25.33
C TYR A 140 0.63 3.80 25.16
N ARG A 141 1.27 3.44 26.27
CA ARG A 141 2.65 2.94 26.28
C ARG A 141 2.76 1.63 25.52
N ASP A 142 1.82 0.72 25.78
CA ASP A 142 1.83 -0.62 25.19
C ASP A 142 1.55 -0.53 23.69
N ALA A 143 0.58 0.30 23.26
CA ALA A 143 0.33 0.58 21.85
C ALA A 143 1.55 1.21 21.17
N PHE A 144 2.20 2.18 21.82
CA PHE A 144 3.39 2.83 21.28
C PHE A 144 4.53 1.84 21.07
N TRP A 145 4.91 1.04 22.07
CA TRP A 145 6.02 0.10 21.94
C TRP A 145 5.73 -1.02 20.95
N ASN A 146 4.51 -1.57 20.98
CA ASN A 146 4.09 -2.60 20.03
C ASN A 146 4.17 -2.09 18.59
N PHE A 147 3.65 -0.88 18.33
CA PHE A 147 3.68 -0.29 17.00
C PHE A 147 5.09 0.13 16.57
N THR A 148 5.89 0.69 17.49
CA THR A 148 7.27 1.08 17.24
C THR A 148 8.14 -0.11 16.87
N ALA A 149 8.01 -1.23 17.59
CA ALA A 149 8.77 -2.44 17.31
C ALA A 149 8.50 -2.96 15.88
N VAL A 150 7.23 -3.05 15.49
CA VAL A 150 6.84 -3.47 14.14
C VAL A 150 7.29 -2.44 13.09
N GLY A 151 7.07 -1.14 13.35
CA GLY A 151 7.46 -0.06 12.46
C GLY A 151 8.96 -0.05 12.17
N LEU A 152 9.78 -0.27 13.19
CA LEU A 152 11.23 -0.36 13.07
C LEU A 152 11.64 -1.52 12.17
N VAL A 153 11.07 -2.72 12.38
CA VAL A 153 11.34 -3.88 11.52
C VAL A 153 11.00 -3.56 10.06
N VAL A 154 9.85 -2.95 9.81
CA VAL A 154 9.43 -2.56 8.45
C VAL A 154 10.43 -1.57 7.82
N ILE A 155 10.79 -0.50 8.54
CA ILE A 155 11.74 0.51 8.07
C ILE A 155 13.10 -0.12 7.74
N VAL A 156 13.63 -0.98 8.62
CA VAL A 156 14.91 -1.68 8.41
C VAL A 156 14.85 -2.57 7.18
N VAL A 157 13.80 -3.38 7.01
CA VAL A 157 13.63 -4.24 5.83
C VAL A 157 13.64 -3.41 4.54
N PHE A 158 12.94 -2.28 4.52
CA PHE A 158 12.93 -1.39 3.36
C PHE A 158 14.29 -0.73 3.10
N ALA A 159 14.96 -0.24 4.15
CA ALA A 159 16.28 0.38 4.04
C ALA A 159 17.34 -0.61 3.51
N VAL A 160 17.35 -1.84 4.02
CA VAL A 160 18.24 -2.91 3.55
C VAL A 160 17.95 -3.25 2.09
N ARG A 161 16.67 -3.38 1.71
CA ARG A 161 16.29 -3.67 0.33
C ARG A 161 16.75 -2.57 -0.63
N ASP A 162 16.60 -1.30 -0.25
CA ASP A 162 17.07 -0.17 -1.05
C ASP A 162 18.59 -0.17 -1.17
N ALA A 163 19.33 -0.44 -0.08
CA ALA A 163 20.78 -0.54 -0.09
C ALA A 163 21.28 -1.65 -1.02
N ILE A 164 20.65 -2.84 -0.99
CA ILE A 164 21.00 -3.96 -1.88
C ILE A 164 20.72 -3.60 -3.35
N ARG A 165 19.59 -2.95 -3.64
CA ARG A 165 19.24 -2.52 -5.00
C ARG A 165 20.18 -1.43 -5.52
N ALA A 166 20.61 -0.51 -4.66
CA ALA A 166 21.59 0.50 -5.02
C ALA A 166 22.95 -0.13 -5.38
N ARG A 167 23.37 -1.17 -4.65
CA ARG A 167 24.60 -1.92 -4.96
C ARG A 167 24.52 -2.69 -6.28
N ARG A 168 23.36 -3.24 -6.65
CA ARG A 168 23.17 -3.96 -7.93
C ARG A 168 23.14 -3.06 -9.18
N ARG A 169 23.00 -1.74 -9.01
CA ARG A 169 22.95 -0.76 -10.11
C ARG A 169 24.29 -0.11 -10.41
N ARG A 170 25.30 -0.37 -9.57
CA ARG A 170 26.70 0.01 -9.79
C ARG A 170 27.45 -1.21 -10.30
#